data_AF-I4WC70-F1
#
_entry.id   AF-I4WC70-F1
#
_cell.length_a   1.000
_cell.length_b   1.000
_cell.length_c   1.000
_cell.angle_alpha   90.00
_cell.angle_beta   90.00
_cell.angle_gamma   90.00
#
_symmetry.space_group_name_H-M   'P 1'
#
loop_
_entity.id
_entity.type
_entity.pdbx_description
1 polymer ?
#
loop_
_entity_poly.entity_id
_entity_poly.type
_entity_poly.pdbx_seq_one_letter_code
_entity_poly.pdbx_strand_id
1 'polypeptide(L)' 'MSSFAIYLIGIIIVIGGLAYIAVLAHVPNQWIVGGVVVLLGLGILGAVTKTRRKDPPE' A
#
# COMPACT_ATOMS: atom_id res chain seq x y z
N MET A 1 -2.15 6.79 19.03
CA MET A 1 -1.54 6.60 17.69
C MET A 1 -2.63 6.79 16.66
N SER A 2 -2.51 7.75 15.75
CA SER A 2 -3.59 8.04 14.78
C SER A 2 -3.85 6.81 13.92
N SER A 3 -5.12 6.48 13.67
CA SER A 3 -5.51 5.34 12.81
C SER A 3 -4.86 5.40 11.42
N PHE A 4 -4.47 6.60 10.99
CA PHE A 4 -3.69 6.83 9.77
C PHE A 4 -2.29 6.20 9.82
N ALA A 5 -1.57 6.31 10.94
CA ALA A 5 -0.26 5.69 11.09
C ALA A 5 -0.35 4.15 11.03
N ILE A 6 -1.38 3.56 11.65
CA ILE A 6 -1.62 2.10 11.59
C ILE A 6 -1.95 1.66 10.16
N TYR A 7 -2.74 2.44 9.43
CA TYR A 7 -3.03 2.19 8.02
C TYR A 7 -1.76 2.22 7.16
N LEU A 8 -0.91 3.25 7.35
CA LEU A 8 0.34 3.40 6.62
C LEU A 8 1.30 2.23 6.88
N ILE A 9 1.41 1.81 8.14
CA ILE A 9 2.21 0.65 8.53
C ILE A 9 1.64 -0.63 7.89
N GLY A 10 0.33 -0.82 7.94
CA GLY A 10 -0.34 -1.97 7.33
C GLY A 10 -0.06 -2.07 5.83
N ILE A 11 -0.07 -0.95 5.11
CA ILE A 11 0.17 -0.96 3.66
C ILE A 11 1.62 -1.29 3.32
N ILE A 12 2.58 -0.79 4.09
CA ILE A 12 4.00 -1.12 3.92
C ILE A 12 4.23 -2.63 4.15
N ILE A 13 3.58 -3.21 5.18
CA ILE A 13 3.67 -4.64 5.46
C ILE A 13 3.09 -5.46 4.31
N VAL A 14 1.92 -5.07 3.77
CA VAL A 14 1.30 -5.78 2.63
C VAL A 14 2.21 -5.73 1.39
N ILE A 15 2.76 -4.56 1.07
CA ILE A 15 3.65 -4.38 -0.09
C ILE A 15 4.92 -5.20 0.08
N GLY A 16 5.56 -5.13 1.25
CA GLY A 16 6.78 -5.89 1.54
C GLY A 16 6.53 -7.40 1.54
N GLY A 17 5.41 -7.86 2.12
CA GLY A 17 5.02 -9.26 2.14
C GLY A 17 4.77 -9.83 0.73
N LEU A 18 4.04 -9.09 -0.11
CA LEU A 18 3.80 -9.49 -1.50
C LEU A 18 5.09 -9.53 -2.32
N ALA A 19 5.99 -8.55 -2.13
CA ALA A 19 7.29 -8.55 -2.78
C ALA A 19 8.12 -9.78 -2.36
N TYR A 20 8.16 -10.09 -1.06
CA TYR A 20 8.89 -11.24 -0.54
C TYR A 20 8.36 -12.58 -1.07
N ILE A 21 7.04 -12.74 -1.11
CA ILE A 21 6.40 -13.94 -1.68
C ILE A 21 6.71 -14.06 -3.18
N ALA A 22 6.69 -12.96 -3.93
CA ALA A 22 7.00 -12.97 -5.35
C ALA A 22 8.46 -13.35 -5.63
N VAL A 23 9.39 -12.92 -4.77
CA VAL A 23 10.80 -13.36 -4.82
C VAL A 23 10.90 -14.87 -4.56
N LEU A 24 10.21 -15.40 -3.54
CA LEU A 24 10.18 -16.84 -3.25
C LEU A 24 9.56 -17.67 -4.39
N ALA A 25 8.56 -17.10 -5.07
CA ALA A 25 7.90 -17.71 -6.22
C ALA A 25 8.75 -17.65 -7.50
N HIS A 26 10.00 -17.17 -7.43
CA HIS A 26 10.92 -17.03 -8.57
C HIS A 26 10.34 -16.19 -9.72
N VAL A 27 9.48 -15.22 -9.39
CA VAL A 27 8.93 -14.29 -10.37
C VAL A 27 10.07 -13.41 -10.88
N PRO A 28 10.14 -13.11 -12.19
CA PRO A 28 11.20 -12.25 -12.72
C PRO A 28 11.15 -10.86 -12.07
N ASN A 29 12.31 -10.34 -11.66
CA ASN A 29 12.42 -9.13 -10.84
C ASN A 29 11.73 -7.90 -11.46
N GLN A 30 11.67 -7.81 -12.79
CA GLN A 30 10.96 -6.75 -13.52
C GLN A 30 9.45 -6.70 -13.16
N TRP A 31 8.82 -7.87 -13.03
CA TRP A 31 7.40 -7.97 -12.65
C TRP A 31 7.18 -7.66 -11.18
N ILE A 32 8.13 -8.00 -10.31
CA ILE A 32 8.07 -7.67 -8.88
C ILE A 32 8.12 -6.16 -8.70
N VAL A 33 9.07 -5.49 -9.36
CA VAL A 33 9.18 -4.02 -9.33
C VAL A 33 7.90 -3.36 -9.87
N GLY A 34 7.39 -3.84 -11.01
CA GLY A 34 6.12 -3.35 -11.56
C GLY A 34 4.95 -3.51 -10.59
N GLY A 35 4.81 -4.69 -9.98
CA GLY A 35 3.75 -4.97 -9.00
C GLY A 35 3.87 -4.11 -7.74
N VAL A 36 5.08 -3.94 -7.21
CA VAL A 36 5.35 -3.09 -6.04
C VAL A 36 4.99 -1.63 -6.32
N VAL A 37 5.34 -1.09 -7.50
CA VAL A 37 4.99 0.28 -7.89
C VAL A 37 3.47 0.48 -7.98
N VAL A 38 2.76 -0.47 -8.57
CA VAL A 38 1.28 -0.43 -8.65
C VAL A 38 0.65 -0.51 -7.26
N LEU A 39 1.12 -1.40 -6.39
CA LEU A 39 0.62 -1.56 -5.03
C LEU A 39 0.92 -0.33 -4.17
N LEU A 40 2.08 0.32 -4.35
CA LEU A 40 2.39 1.61 -3.72
C LEU A 40 1.39 2.69 -4.15
N GLY A 41 1.08 2.79 -5.45
CA GLY A 41 0.08 3.72 -5.96
C GLY A 41 -1.30 3.50 -5.35
N LEU A 42 -1.77 2.25 -5.30
CA LEU A 42 -3.03 1.89 -4.66
C LEU A 42 -3.02 2.21 -3.15
N GLY A 43 -1.89 1.99 -2.48
CA GLY A 43 -1.75 2.30 -1.07
C GLY A 43 -1.83 3.79 -0.78
N ILE A 44 -1.23 4.63 -1.63
CA ILE A 44 -1.33 6.08 -1.53
C ILE A 44 -2.76 6.54 -1.80
N LEU A 45 -3.43 6.03 -2.83
CA LEU A 45 -4.82 6.37 -3.13
C LEU A 45 -5.77 6.04 -1.97
N GLY A 46 -5.59 4.88 -1.34
CA GLY A 46 -6.35 4.51 -0.15
C GLY A 46 -6.03 5.40 1.06
N ALA A 47 -4.75 5.79 1.24
CA ALA A 47 -4.33 6.73 2.28
C ALA A 47 -4.99 8.11 2.11
N VAL A 48 -5.02 8.62 0.89
CA VAL A 48 -5.63 9.91 0.54
C VAL A 48 -7.15 9.86 0.73
N THR A 49 -7.80 8.76 0.34
CA THR A 49 -9.24 8.57 0.56
C THR A 49 -9.59 8.56 2.05
N LYS A 50 -8.75 7.98 2.90
CA LYS A 50 -8.96 7.96 4.36
C LYS A 50 -8.71 9.32 5.02
N THR A 51 -7.81 10.13 4.45
CA THR A 51 -7.51 11.49 4.96
C THR A 51 -8.50 12.54 4.45
N ARG A 52 -9.20 12.28 3.34
CA ARG A 52 -10.40 13.01 2.91
C ARG A 52 -11.59 12.63 3.80
N ARG A 53 -11.52 12.96 5.10
CA ARG A 53 -12.71 13.08 5.93
C ARG A 53 -13.57 14.17 5.30
N LYS A 54 -14.71 13.76 4.74
CA LYS A 54 -15.80 14.61 4.26
C LYS A 54 -16.04 15.70 5.30
N ASP A 55 -15.96 16.97 4.89
CA ASP A 55 -16.33 18.08 5.76
C ASP A 55 -17.76 17.82 6.29
N PRO A 56 -18.03 18.03 7.60
CA PRO A 56 -19.37 17.89 8.14
C PRO A 56 -20.31 18.80 7.35
N PRO A 57 -21.46 18.31 6.85
CA PRO A 57 -22.46 19.19 6.28
C PRO A 57 -22.99 20.11 7.38
N GLU A 58 -22.96 21.41 7.10
CA GLU A 58 -23.49 22.49 7.94
C GLU A 58 -25.01 22.35 8.16
#